data_AF-A0A7C6W4I7-F1
#
_entry.id   AF-A0A7C6W4I7-F1
#
_cell.length_a   1.000
_cell.length_b   1.000
_cell.length_c   1.000
_cell.angle_alpha   90.00
_cell.angle_beta   90.00
_cell.angle_gamma   90.00
#
_symmetry.space_group_name_H-M   'P 1'
#
loop_
_entity.id
_entity.type
_entity.pdbx_description
1 polymer ?
#
loop_
_entity_poly.entity_id
_entity_poly.type
_entity_poly.pdbx_seq_one_letter_code
_entity_poly.pdbx_strand_id
1 'polypeptide(L)'
;MNNKIYKTALFIALIAGFVSCNKSSDKTVESVRYQFENILDIAYTPNADLRATGWFADAGSWVGYTIPEIDNWVNGFCGPFSLDMNRRQWIAKSAIKVGFKGHEEDVFVADSTNYFPGEIFISAHSSQGGITQTLNFIDAANALLTVETDEAKELLFTGEEWGSDIDVTI
;
A
#
# COMPACT_ATOMS: atom_id res chain seq x y z
N MET A 1 50.69 24.82 31.54
CA MET A 1 50.50 23.50 30.89
C MET A 1 49.07 22.95 30.94
N ASN A 2 48.15 23.52 31.73
CA ASN A 2 46.83 22.90 31.97
C ASN A 2 45.79 23.12 30.85
N ASN A 3 45.76 24.28 30.18
CA ASN A 3 44.74 24.58 29.15
C ASN A 3 44.86 23.75 27.85
N LYS A 4 46.05 23.23 27.53
CA LYS A 4 46.20 22.31 26.38
C LYS A 4 45.62 20.93 26.68
N ILE A 5 45.84 20.43 27.90
CA ILE A 5 45.35 19.10 28.34
C ILE A 5 43.82 19.10 28.40
N TYR A 6 43.19 20.16 28.93
CA TYR A 6 41.72 20.28 28.94
C TYR A 6 41.11 20.35 27.53
N LYS A 7 41.74 21.08 26.61
CA LYS A 7 41.29 21.16 25.21
C LYS A 7 41.43 19.82 24.49
N THR A 8 42.52 19.09 24.72
CA THR A 8 42.72 17.75 24.15
C THR A 8 41.72 16.74 24.73
N ALA A 9 41.45 16.78 26.04
CA ALA A 9 40.45 15.93 26.68
C ALA A 9 39.04 16.21 26.16
N LEU A 10 38.68 17.49 25.97
CA LEU A 10 37.39 17.88 25.41
C LEU A 10 37.22 17.42 23.96
N PHE A 11 38.30 17.46 23.17
CA PHE A 11 38.29 17.02 21.77
C PHE A 11 38.12 15.50 21.65
N ILE A 12 38.75 14.73 22.54
CA ILE A 12 38.60 13.26 22.58
C ILE A 12 37.18 12.87 23.03
N ALA A 13 36.61 13.57 24.01
CA ALA A 13 35.23 13.37 24.44
C ALA A 13 34.21 13.70 23.33
N LEU A 14 34.49 14.72 22.51
CA LEU A 14 33.67 15.07 21.36
C LEU A 14 33.71 13.96 20.30
N ILE A 15 34.89 13.40 20.00
CA ILE A 15 35.05 12.30 19.04
C ILE A 15 34.36 11.02 19.53
N ALA A 16 34.47 10.71 20.83
CA ALA A 16 33.77 9.56 21.42
C ALA A 16 32.24 9.69 21.34
N GLY A 17 31.71 10.92 21.42
CA GLY A 17 30.29 11.20 21.25
C GLY A 17 29.76 10.92 19.83
N PHE A 18 30.59 11.04 18.79
CA PHE A 18 30.20 10.73 17.42
C PHE A 18 30.22 9.23 17.09
N VAL A 19 30.99 8.41 17.83
CA VAL A 19 31.11 6.95 17.58
C VAL A 19 30.00 6.13 18.27
N SER A 20 29.26 6.73 19.21
CA SER A 20 28.16 6.03 19.91
C SER A 20 26.83 6.02 19.15
N CYS A 21 26.76 6.60 17.95
CA CYS A 21 25.60 6.50 17.09
C CYS A 21 25.72 5.28 16.16
N ASN A 22 25.84 4.09 16.75
CA ASN A 22 25.44 2.90 16.00
C ASN A 22 23.91 2.99 15.88
N LYS A 23 23.44 3.35 14.69
CA LYS A 23 22.03 3.10 14.32
C LYS A 23 21.79 1.63 14.60
N SER A 24 20.98 1.34 15.61
CA SER A 24 20.36 0.03 15.80
C SER A 24 19.82 -0.34 14.43
N SER A 25 20.41 -1.35 13.79
CA SER A 25 19.94 -1.82 12.51
C SER A 25 18.57 -2.43 12.76
N ASP A 26 17.52 -1.66 12.49
CA ASP A 26 16.10 -2.04 12.60
C ASP A 26 15.72 -3.04 11.49
N LYS A 27 16.61 -3.99 11.19
CA LYS A 27 16.55 -4.91 10.04
C LYS A 27 15.76 -6.18 10.32
N THR A 28 15.14 -6.33 11.48
CA THR A 28 14.59 -7.62 11.94
C THR A 28 13.08 -7.78 11.80
N VAL A 29 12.30 -6.71 11.65
CA VAL A 29 10.84 -6.85 11.49
C VAL A 29 10.43 -6.81 10.01
N GLU A 30 11.00 -5.87 9.24
CA GLU A 30 10.71 -5.74 7.80
C GLU A 30 11.13 -6.98 7.01
N SER A 31 12.26 -7.61 7.34
CA SER A 31 12.81 -8.74 6.57
C SER A 31 12.12 -10.09 6.75
N VAL A 32 11.34 -10.25 7.84
CA VAL A 32 10.66 -11.54 8.12
C VAL A 32 9.30 -11.60 7.43
N ARG A 33 8.55 -10.49 7.35
CA ARG A 33 7.21 -10.48 6.76
C ARG A 33 7.20 -10.95 5.30
N TYR A 34 8.20 -10.52 4.53
CA TYR A 34 8.32 -10.83 3.11
C TYR A 34 8.67 -12.29 2.83
N GLN A 35 8.94 -13.09 3.86
CA GLN A 35 9.10 -14.55 3.76
C GLN A 35 7.75 -15.28 3.78
N PHE A 36 6.66 -14.57 4.11
CA PHE A 36 5.30 -15.09 4.22
C PHE A 36 4.39 -14.49 3.15
N GLU A 37 4.83 -14.53 1.90
CA GLU A 37 3.98 -14.12 0.78
C GLU A 37 2.79 -15.07 0.60
N ASN A 38 1.63 -14.50 0.30
CA ASN A 38 0.43 -15.23 -0.14
C ASN A 38 0.02 -16.40 0.77
N ILE A 39 0.24 -16.26 2.09
CA ILE A 39 -0.26 -17.22 3.09
C ILE A 39 -1.80 -17.30 3.12
N LEU A 40 -2.47 -16.28 2.59
CA LEU A 40 -3.90 -16.22 2.38
C LEU A 40 -4.16 -15.82 0.94
N ASP A 41 -5.07 -16.54 0.28
CA ASP A 41 -5.65 -16.08 -0.98
C ASP A 41 -6.81 -15.13 -0.67
N ILE A 42 -6.59 -13.87 -1.02
CA ILE A 42 -7.50 -12.76 -0.78
C ILE A 42 -7.94 -12.09 -2.09
N ALA A 43 -7.62 -12.71 -3.23
CA ALA A 43 -7.99 -12.17 -4.53
C ALA A 43 -9.51 -12.26 -4.72
N TYR A 44 -10.14 -11.11 -4.95
CA TYR A 44 -11.55 -11.02 -5.24
C TYR A 44 -11.83 -9.65 -5.87
N THR A 45 -12.36 -9.65 -7.09
CA THR A 45 -12.88 -8.45 -7.73
C THR A 45 -14.39 -8.41 -7.51
N PRO A 46 -14.91 -7.42 -6.75
CA PRO A 46 -16.32 -7.34 -6.41
C PRO A 46 -17.26 -7.48 -7.60
N ASN A 47 -18.15 -8.47 -7.51
CA ASN A 47 -19.35 -8.60 -8.31
C ASN A 47 -20.58 -8.62 -7.40
N ALA A 48 -21.77 -8.51 -7.97
CA ALA A 48 -23.03 -8.39 -7.22
C ALA A 48 -23.37 -9.63 -6.34
N ASP A 49 -22.68 -10.75 -6.54
CA ASP A 49 -23.09 -12.05 -6.00
C ASP A 49 -22.44 -12.38 -4.65
N LEU A 50 -21.21 -11.93 -4.40
CA LEU A 50 -20.46 -12.26 -3.18
C LEU A 50 -20.21 -11.03 -2.31
N ARG A 51 -20.75 -11.08 -1.09
CA ARG A 51 -20.77 -9.96 -0.16
C ARG A 51 -19.58 -9.89 0.79
N ALA A 52 -18.78 -10.93 1.04
CA ALA A 52 -17.76 -10.84 2.10
C ALA A 52 -16.62 -11.87 1.92
N THR A 53 -15.80 -11.69 0.89
CA THR A 53 -14.69 -12.60 0.56
C THR A 53 -13.36 -11.84 0.53
N GLY A 54 -12.29 -12.46 1.07
CA GLY A 54 -10.90 -12.03 0.81
C GLY A 54 -10.46 -10.69 1.41
N TRP A 55 -11.12 -10.13 2.41
CA TRP A 55 -10.83 -8.75 2.83
C TRP A 55 -9.60 -8.66 3.74
N PHE A 56 -8.60 -7.91 3.28
CA PHE A 56 -7.51 -7.39 4.09
C PHE A 56 -8.00 -6.18 4.88
N ALA A 57 -7.99 -6.31 6.20
CA ALA A 57 -8.21 -5.23 7.15
C ALA A 57 -7.16 -5.34 8.26
N ASP A 58 -6.66 -4.20 8.72
CA ASP A 58 -5.66 -4.13 9.78
C ASP A 58 -5.95 -2.93 10.70
N ALA A 59 -5.17 -2.79 11.79
CA ALA A 59 -5.26 -1.72 12.77
C ALA A 59 -6.67 -1.55 13.42
N GLY A 60 -7.51 -2.59 13.38
CA GLY A 60 -8.88 -2.55 13.89
C GLY A 60 -9.85 -1.77 13.00
N SER A 61 -9.54 -1.61 11.71
CA SER A 61 -10.40 -0.91 10.77
C SER A 61 -11.75 -1.60 10.55
N TRP A 62 -12.76 -0.78 10.30
CA TRP A 62 -14.10 -1.20 9.88
C TRP A 62 -14.26 -1.18 8.35
N VAL A 63 -13.14 -1.08 7.64
CA VAL A 63 -13.04 -1.13 6.19
C VAL A 63 -12.03 -2.20 5.78
N GLY A 64 -12.34 -2.92 4.70
CA GLY A 64 -11.42 -3.90 4.10
C GLY A 64 -11.21 -3.68 2.61
N TYR A 65 -10.09 -4.19 2.09
CA TYR A 65 -9.75 -4.18 0.67
C TYR A 65 -9.36 -5.58 0.20
N THR A 66 -9.48 -5.86 -1.09
CA THR A 66 -9.03 -7.11 -1.71
C THR A 66 -8.01 -6.83 -2.81
N ILE A 67 -7.23 -7.85 -3.14
CA ILE A 67 -6.44 -7.89 -4.37
C ILE A 67 -7.41 -8.20 -5.54
N PRO A 68 -7.33 -7.54 -6.70
CA PRO A 68 -8.15 -7.89 -7.86
C PRO A 68 -7.83 -9.30 -8.38
N GLU A 69 -8.85 -10.01 -8.85
CA GLU A 69 -8.68 -11.27 -9.57
C GLU A 69 -7.96 -11.04 -10.91
N ILE A 70 -7.06 -11.95 -11.30
CA ILE A 70 -6.31 -11.85 -12.56
C ILE A 70 -7.25 -11.84 -13.77
N ASP A 71 -8.28 -12.70 -13.76
CA ASP A 71 -9.26 -12.82 -14.86
C ASP A 71 -10.29 -11.67 -14.88
N ASN A 72 -10.37 -10.89 -13.80
CA ASN A 72 -11.26 -9.73 -13.67
C ASN A 72 -10.48 -8.54 -13.13
N TRP A 73 -9.41 -8.18 -13.84
CA TRP A 73 -8.41 -7.25 -13.37
C TRP A 73 -8.93 -5.81 -13.24
N VAL A 74 -8.46 -5.14 -12.20
CA VAL A 74 -8.57 -3.69 -12.01
C VAL A 74 -7.18 -3.19 -11.63
N ASN A 75 -6.68 -2.11 -12.25
CA ASN A 75 -5.37 -1.57 -11.90
C ASN A 75 -5.41 -0.72 -10.60
N GLY A 76 -5.85 -1.36 -9.52
CA GLY A 76 -6.08 -0.76 -8.22
C GLY A 76 -6.64 -1.82 -7.26
N PHE A 77 -6.53 -1.56 -5.96
CA PHE A 77 -7.11 -2.47 -4.97
C PHE A 77 -8.64 -2.40 -5.01
N CYS A 78 -9.26 -3.54 -4.77
CA CYS A 78 -10.70 -3.67 -4.77
C CYS A 78 -11.32 -3.23 -3.43
N GLY A 79 -12.50 -2.63 -3.49
CA GLY A 79 -13.18 -2.01 -2.34
C GLY A 79 -13.11 -0.49 -2.31
N PRO A 80 -13.51 0.15 -1.19
CA PRO A 80 -13.60 -0.44 0.14
C PRO A 80 -14.82 -1.33 0.39
N PHE A 81 -14.66 -2.31 1.27
CA PHE A 81 -15.74 -3.08 1.87
C PHE A 81 -16.12 -2.51 3.24
N SER A 82 -17.41 -2.25 3.48
CA SER A 82 -17.89 -1.79 4.80
C SER A 82 -18.15 -2.97 5.73
N LEU A 83 -17.55 -2.95 6.93
CA LEU A 83 -17.79 -3.94 7.97
C LEU A 83 -18.90 -3.60 8.95
N ASP A 84 -19.55 -2.46 8.74
CA ASP A 84 -20.74 -2.09 9.48
C ASP A 84 -21.76 -3.25 9.41
N MET A 85 -22.19 -3.71 10.59
CA MET A 85 -23.11 -4.84 10.75
C MET A 85 -24.40 -4.67 9.96
N ASN A 86 -24.83 -3.43 9.72
CA ASN A 86 -26.07 -3.11 9.01
C ASN A 86 -25.88 -2.96 7.50
N ARG A 87 -24.64 -2.82 7.01
CA ARG A 87 -24.36 -2.49 5.61
C ARG A 87 -23.54 -3.54 4.87
N ARG A 88 -22.61 -4.26 5.51
CA ARG A 88 -21.80 -5.39 4.96
C ARG A 88 -21.81 -5.48 3.42
N GLN A 89 -21.23 -4.47 2.78
CA GLN A 89 -21.31 -4.30 1.33
C GLN A 89 -20.04 -3.64 0.79
N TRP A 90 -19.78 -3.92 -0.48
CA TRP A 90 -18.81 -3.18 -1.27
C TRP A 90 -19.34 -1.77 -1.52
N ILE A 91 -18.51 -0.78 -1.22
CA ILE A 91 -18.79 0.65 -1.40
C ILE A 91 -18.43 1.04 -2.85
N ALA A 92 -17.37 0.45 -3.38
CA ALA A 92 -16.96 0.55 -4.77
C ALA A 92 -16.33 -0.78 -5.23
N LYS A 93 -16.29 -1.02 -6.54
CA LYS A 93 -15.43 -2.09 -7.08
C LYS A 93 -13.97 -1.76 -6.82
N SER A 94 -13.56 -0.53 -7.12
CA SER A 94 -12.28 0.03 -6.69
C SER A 94 -12.42 1.53 -6.48
N ALA A 95 -12.10 2.01 -5.27
CA ALA A 95 -12.12 3.44 -4.98
C ALA A 95 -11.03 4.20 -5.74
N ILE A 96 -9.88 3.56 -5.97
CA ILE A 96 -8.75 4.15 -6.68
C ILE A 96 -8.20 3.13 -7.70
N LYS A 97 -8.40 3.46 -8.97
CA LYS A 97 -7.68 2.94 -10.13
C LYS A 97 -6.59 3.92 -10.51
N VAL A 98 -5.42 3.38 -10.80
CA VAL A 98 -4.27 4.14 -11.25
C VAL A 98 -4.06 3.90 -12.74
N GLY A 99 -3.78 4.96 -13.48
CA GLY A 99 -3.36 4.89 -14.87
C GLY A 99 -2.37 6.01 -15.21
N PHE A 100 -2.08 6.17 -16.49
CA PHE A 100 -1.31 7.31 -16.98
C PHE A 100 -2.25 8.35 -17.58
N LYS A 101 -2.03 9.61 -17.26
CA LYS A 101 -2.85 10.72 -17.77
C LYS A 101 -2.71 10.85 -19.29
N GLY A 102 -3.84 11.03 -19.99
CA GLY A 102 -3.91 11.04 -21.45
C GLY A 102 -3.91 9.65 -22.09
N HIS A 103 -3.93 8.60 -21.26
CA HIS A 103 -3.96 7.19 -21.66
C HIS A 103 -4.98 6.42 -20.79
N GLU A 104 -6.16 7.01 -20.60
CA GLU A 104 -7.20 6.49 -19.72
C GLU A 104 -7.74 5.11 -20.13
N GLU A 105 -7.69 4.82 -21.43
CA GLU A 105 -8.18 3.58 -22.04
C GLU A 105 -7.13 2.48 -22.11
N ASP A 106 -5.91 2.71 -21.59
CA ASP A 106 -4.85 1.72 -21.59
C ASP A 106 -5.24 0.51 -20.72
N VAL A 107 -5.10 -0.68 -21.30
CA VAL A 107 -5.31 -1.94 -20.60
C VAL A 107 -4.03 -2.30 -19.86
N PHE A 108 -4.16 -2.48 -18.54
CA PHE A 108 -3.10 -2.98 -17.68
C PHE A 108 -3.17 -4.50 -17.56
N VAL A 109 -2.02 -5.15 -17.60
CA VAL A 109 -1.86 -6.59 -17.38
C VAL A 109 -1.13 -6.80 -16.07
N ALA A 110 -1.67 -7.66 -15.20
CA ALA A 110 -1.07 -7.99 -13.92
C ALA A 110 0.30 -8.66 -14.11
N ASP A 111 1.32 -8.16 -13.43
CA ASP A 111 2.64 -8.77 -13.36
C ASP A 111 2.80 -9.61 -12.10
N SER A 112 2.38 -9.06 -10.96
CA SER A 112 2.43 -9.76 -9.68
C SER A 112 1.41 -9.20 -8.69
N THR A 113 0.99 -10.07 -7.77
CA THR A 113 0.08 -9.72 -6.69
C THR A 113 0.51 -10.47 -5.44
N ASN A 114 0.63 -9.76 -4.32
CA ASN A 114 1.10 -10.35 -3.08
C ASN A 114 0.31 -9.85 -1.88
N TYR A 115 -0.11 -10.78 -1.04
CA TYR A 115 -0.42 -10.52 0.36
C TYR A 115 0.84 -10.75 1.20
N PHE A 116 1.16 -9.79 2.05
CA PHE A 116 2.11 -9.98 3.14
C PHE A 116 1.41 -9.66 4.47
N PRO A 117 1.81 -10.27 5.60
CA PRO A 117 1.24 -9.91 6.89
C PRO A 117 1.37 -8.40 7.17
N GLY A 118 0.25 -7.67 7.07
CA GLY A 118 0.10 -6.23 7.30
C GLY A 118 0.22 -5.33 6.05
N GLU A 119 0.28 -5.87 4.84
CA GLU A 119 0.16 -5.06 3.60
C GLU A 119 -0.27 -5.91 2.40
N ILE A 120 -0.80 -5.26 1.38
CA ILE A 120 -1.11 -5.87 0.09
C ILE A 120 -0.41 -5.11 -1.03
N PHE A 121 -0.02 -5.84 -2.06
CA PHE A 121 0.83 -5.37 -3.14
C PHE A 121 0.28 -5.84 -4.48
N ILE A 122 0.29 -4.95 -5.47
CA ILE A 122 0.05 -5.28 -6.88
C ILE A 122 1.06 -4.56 -7.78
N SER A 123 1.45 -5.20 -8.88
CA SER A 123 2.17 -4.56 -9.97
C SER A 123 1.54 -4.95 -11.30
N ALA A 124 1.47 -4.01 -12.22
CA ALA A 124 0.96 -4.23 -13.56
C ALA A 124 1.61 -3.29 -14.56
N HIS A 125 1.61 -3.67 -15.83
CA HIS A 125 2.13 -2.84 -16.91
C HIS A 125 1.07 -2.59 -17.98
N SER A 126 1.22 -1.47 -18.68
CA SER A 126 0.49 -1.16 -19.90
C SER A 126 1.47 -0.82 -21.03
N SER A 127 0.94 -0.35 -22.16
CA SER A 127 1.79 0.17 -23.25
C SER A 127 2.63 1.39 -22.84
N GLN A 128 2.24 2.06 -21.75
CA GLN A 128 2.90 3.26 -21.27
C GLN A 128 4.00 3.01 -20.25
N GLY A 129 4.02 1.88 -19.55
CA GLY A 129 4.96 1.61 -18.45
C GLY A 129 4.38 0.72 -17.36
N GLY A 130 5.20 0.42 -16.36
CA GLY A 130 4.84 -0.30 -15.15
C GLY A 130 4.33 0.62 -14.04
N ILE A 131 3.36 0.13 -13.28
CA ILE A 131 2.86 0.75 -12.05
C ILE A 131 2.86 -0.30 -10.95
N THR A 132 3.43 0.08 -9.81
CA THR A 132 3.47 -0.70 -8.58
C THR A 132 2.66 0.01 -7.51
N GLN A 133 1.86 -0.74 -6.77
CA GLN A 133 0.98 -0.21 -5.74
C GLN A 133 1.08 -1.06 -4.47
N THR A 134 1.21 -0.39 -3.32
CA THR A 134 1.19 -1.02 -2.00
C THR A 134 0.14 -0.35 -1.14
N LEU A 135 -0.68 -1.13 -0.44
CA LEU A 135 -1.67 -0.65 0.50
C LEU A 135 -1.46 -1.27 1.88
N ASN A 136 -1.41 -0.40 2.89
CA ASN A 136 -1.36 -0.78 4.30
C ASN A 136 -2.24 0.17 5.12
N PHE A 137 -2.67 -0.27 6.31
CA PHE A 137 -3.36 0.63 7.24
C PHE A 137 -2.33 1.39 8.08
N ILE A 138 -2.58 2.67 8.30
CA ILE A 138 -1.77 3.49 9.23
C ILE A 138 -2.48 3.65 10.59
N ASP A 139 -3.80 3.52 10.61
CA ASP A 139 -4.63 3.41 11.81
C ASP A 139 -6.00 2.79 11.45
N ALA A 140 -6.93 2.74 12.43
CA ALA A 140 -8.26 2.15 12.25
C ALA A 140 -9.14 2.86 11.20
N ALA A 141 -8.88 4.14 10.89
CA ALA A 141 -9.69 4.96 10.00
C ALA A 141 -8.99 5.27 8.66
N ASN A 142 -7.68 5.04 8.54
CA ASN A 142 -6.88 5.45 7.40
C ASN A 142 -6.09 4.29 6.80
N ALA A 143 -6.30 4.07 5.49
CA ALA A 143 -5.44 3.26 4.65
C ALA A 143 -4.54 4.17 3.81
N LEU A 144 -3.27 3.80 3.69
CA LEU A 144 -2.29 4.48 2.85
C LEU A 144 -2.07 3.66 1.58
N LEU A 145 -2.28 4.30 0.44
CA LEU A 145 -1.92 3.76 -0.87
C LEU A 145 -0.64 4.45 -1.34
N THR A 146 0.42 3.67 -1.54
CA THR A 146 1.67 4.12 -2.15
C THR A 146 1.71 3.63 -3.58
N VAL A 147 2.04 4.53 -4.52
CA VAL A 147 2.06 4.24 -5.96
C VAL A 147 3.39 4.69 -6.53
N GLU A 148 4.04 3.79 -7.25
CA GLU A 148 5.31 3.99 -7.91
C GLU A 148 5.16 3.63 -9.40
N THR A 149 5.92 4.31 -10.26
CA THR A 149 6.00 4.00 -11.68
C THR A 149 7.45 4.05 -12.13
N ASP A 150 7.80 3.22 -13.12
CA ASP A 150 9.10 3.20 -13.76
C ASP A 150 9.27 4.31 -14.83
N GLU A 151 8.22 5.07 -15.09
CA GLU A 151 8.16 6.09 -16.15
C GLU A 151 8.00 7.50 -15.58
N ALA A 152 8.64 8.49 -16.21
CA ALA A 152 8.51 9.90 -15.85
C ALA A 152 7.24 10.52 -16.46
N LYS A 153 6.07 9.95 -16.14
CA LYS A 153 4.76 10.36 -16.66
C LYS A 153 3.81 10.77 -15.53
N GLU A 154 2.85 11.63 -15.83
CA GLU A 154 1.81 11.99 -14.88
C GLU A 154 0.86 10.80 -14.67
N LEU A 155 0.63 10.45 -13.40
CA LEU A 155 -0.36 9.45 -13.01
C LEU A 155 -1.76 10.06 -13.00
N LEU A 156 -2.75 9.22 -13.29
CA LEU A 156 -4.16 9.52 -13.16
C LEU A 156 -4.78 8.60 -12.11
N PHE A 157 -5.58 9.18 -11.21
CA PHE A 157 -6.34 8.46 -10.21
C PHE A 157 -7.83 8.64 -10.50
N THR A 158 -8.55 7.52 -10.66
CA THR A 158 -9.99 7.50 -10.90
C THR A 158 -10.64 6.46 -10.01
N GLY A 159 -11.97 6.43 -9.91
CA GLY A 159 -12.68 5.36 -9.22
C GLY A 159 -13.51 4.52 -10.19
N GLU A 160 -13.90 3.32 -9.77
CA GLU A 160 -14.71 2.39 -10.56
C GLU A 160 -15.87 1.83 -9.75
N GLU A 161 -17.06 1.94 -10.36
CA GLU A 161 -18.33 1.39 -9.85
C GLU A 161 -18.60 1.74 -8.39
N TRP A 162 -18.60 3.04 -8.07
CA TRP A 162 -19.08 3.53 -6.78
C TRP A 162 -20.58 3.27 -6.62
N GLY A 163 -20.98 2.91 -5.40
CA GLY A 163 -22.39 2.79 -5.02
C GLY A 163 -23.16 4.07 -5.34
N SER A 164 -24.39 3.92 -5.84
CA SER A 164 -25.23 5.02 -6.34
C SER A 164 -25.58 6.08 -5.27
N ASP A 165 -25.41 5.75 -3.99
CA ASP A 165 -25.68 6.60 -2.84
C ASP A 165 -24.42 7.30 -2.29
N ILE A 166 -23.30 7.25 -3.02
CA ILE A 166 -22.01 7.77 -2.58
C ILE A 166 -21.57 8.95 -3.45
N ASP A 167 -21.47 10.12 -2.81
CA ASP A 167 -20.84 11.30 -3.40
C ASP A 167 -19.34 11.26 -3.10
N VAL A 168 -18.53 11.11 -4.16
CA VAL A 168 -17.06 11.16 -4.07
C VAL A 168 -16.60 12.55 -4.44
N THR A 169 -15.82 13.19 -3.57
CA THR A 169 -15.08 14.41 -3.90
C THR A 169 -13.60 14.05 -3.91
N ILE A 170 -12.95 14.15 -5.06
CA ILE A 170 -11.50 13.95 -5.22
C ILE A 170 -10.80 15.30 -5.17
#